data_AF-A0A970N0Y8-F1
#
_entry.id   AF-A0A970N0Y8-F1
#
_cell.length_a   1.000
_cell.length_b   1.000
_cell.length_c   1.000
_cell.angle_alpha   90.00
_cell.angle_beta   90.00
_cell.angle_gamma   90.00
#
_symmetry.space_group_name_H-M   'P 1'
#
loop_
_entity.id
_entity.type
_entity.pdbx_description
1 polymer ?
#
loop_
_entity_poly.entity_id
_entity_poly.type
_entity_poly.pdbx_seq_one_letter_code
_entity_poly.pdbx_strand_id
1 'polypeptide(L)'
;MADGINIRQTRNGSFVIDEDGELATAQGEKLQGRSGAIKVPTEKWTVSPTGAIISGGSEVDQIAINGASPSSEIIQGSLESSNVSVIREMVDMISNLRAYEANQKVVASVDGTLDKLINEVGKV
;
A
#
# COMPACT_ATOMS: atom_id res chain seq x y z
N MET A 1 -27.40 -15.82 1.67
CA MET A 1 -26.18 -16.63 1.76
C MET A 1 -25.04 -15.77 1.26
N ALA A 2 -24.32 -15.13 2.18
CA ALA A 2 -23.11 -14.37 1.85
C ALA A 2 -21.95 -15.36 2.03
N ASP A 3 -21.50 -15.95 0.92
CA ASP A 3 -20.29 -16.75 0.94
C ASP A 3 -19.13 -15.78 1.21
N GLY A 4 -18.39 -16.04 2.29
CA GLY A 4 -17.46 -15.11 2.92
C GLY A 4 -16.15 -14.94 2.15
N ILE A 5 -16.22 -14.61 0.86
CA ILE A 5 -15.03 -14.26 0.09
C ILE A 5 -14.59 -12.89 0.57
N ASN A 6 -13.53 -12.86 1.39
CA ASN A 6 -12.89 -11.64 1.85
C ASN A 6 -12.13 -11.02 0.66
N ILE A 7 -12.83 -10.23 -0.15
CA ILE A 7 -12.23 -9.54 -1.30
C ILE A 7 -11.31 -8.44 -0.76
N ARG A 8 -10.01 -8.62 -0.99
CA ARG A 8 -8.97 -7.65 -0.63
C ARG A 8 -8.60 -6.86 -1.89
N GLN A 9 -8.48 -5.54 -1.74
CA GLN A 9 -8.06 -4.67 -2.82
C GLN A 9 -6.55 -4.43 -2.69
N THR A 10 -5.84 -4.53 -3.80
CA THR A 10 -4.40 -4.22 -3.88
C THR A 10 -4.14 -3.26 -5.02
N ARG A 11 -3.23 -2.30 -4.80
CA ARG A 11 -2.65 -1.46 -5.87
C ARG A 11 -1.29 -1.99 -6.31
N ASN A 12 -0.83 -3.10 -5.73
CA ASN A 12 0.42 -3.71 -6.15
C ASN A 12 0.22 -4.32 -7.55
N GLY A 13 1.01 -3.88 -8.53
CA GLY A 13 1.02 -4.45 -9.88
C GLY A 13 1.84 -5.73 -10.03
N SER A 14 2.49 -6.22 -8.96
CA SER A 14 3.28 -7.44 -8.98
C SER A 14 2.41 -8.67 -8.71
N PHE A 15 2.19 -9.45 -9.76
CA PHE A 15 1.46 -10.71 -9.72
C PHE A 15 2.33 -11.85 -10.28
N VAL A 16 2.11 -13.04 -9.78
CA VAL A 16 2.74 -14.29 -10.22
C VAL A 16 1.67 -15.27 -10.66
N ILE A 17 2.06 -16.26 -11.45
CA ILE A 17 1.19 -17.37 -11.83
C ILE A 17 1.41 -18.48 -10.80
N ASP A 18 0.34 -18.97 -10.19
CA ASP A 18 0.39 -20.09 -9.25
C ASP A 18 0.45 -21.46 -9.97
N GLU A 19 0.49 -22.55 -9.18
CA GLU A 19 0.54 -23.92 -9.72
C GLU A 19 -0.72 -24.32 -10.51
N ASP A 20 -1.86 -23.66 -10.26
CA ASP A 20 -3.13 -23.88 -10.95
C ASP A 20 -3.24 -23.05 -12.26
N GLY A 21 -2.23 -22.23 -12.56
CA GLY A 21 -2.24 -21.33 -13.71
C GLY A 21 -3.05 -20.05 -13.48
N GLU A 22 -3.36 -19.70 -12.24
CA GLU A 22 -4.12 -18.51 -11.86
C GLU A 22 -3.19 -17.35 -11.48
N LEU A 23 -3.61 -16.12 -11.78
CA LEU A 23 -2.90 -14.92 -11.30
C LEU A 23 -3.11 -14.80 -9.80
N ALA A 24 -2.02 -14.72 -9.05
CA ALA A 24 -2.02 -14.51 -7.61
C ALA A 24 -0.95 -13.49 -7.18
N THR A 25 -1.08 -12.95 -5.98
CA THR A 25 0.01 -12.19 -5.34
C THR A 25 1.13 -13.15 -4.90
N ALA A 26 2.31 -12.62 -4.60
CA ALA A 26 3.41 -13.41 -4.04
C ALA A 26 3.05 -14.08 -2.69
N GLN A 27 1.95 -13.64 -2.06
CA GLN A 27 1.40 -14.16 -0.82
C GLN A 27 0.35 -15.26 -1.06
N GLY A 28 0.06 -15.62 -2.31
CA GLY A 28 -0.91 -16.64 -2.69
C GLY A 28 -2.36 -16.14 -2.72
N GLU A 29 -2.60 -14.83 -2.68
CA GLU A 29 -3.95 -14.28 -2.83
C GLU A 29 -4.32 -14.21 -4.31
N LYS A 30 -5.38 -14.94 -4.70
CA LYS A 30 -5.83 -15.03 -6.10
C LYS A 30 -6.43 -13.71 -6.58
N LEU A 31 -6.08 -13.32 -7.80
CA LEU A 31 -6.60 -12.12 -8.44
C LEU A 31 -8.00 -12.40 -9.00
N GLN A 32 -8.96 -11.63 -8.55
CA GLN A 32 -10.35 -11.75 -8.96
C GLN A 32 -10.59 -11.04 -10.30
N GLY A 33 -11.12 -11.77 -11.27
CA GLY A 33 -11.67 -11.29 -12.53
C GLY A 33 -13.20 -11.23 -12.50
N ARG A 34 -13.82 -10.92 -13.65
CA ARG A 34 -15.28 -10.88 -13.79
C ARG A 34 -15.91 -12.26 -13.68
N SER A 35 -15.21 -13.31 -14.09
CA SER A 35 -15.71 -14.69 -14.13
C SER A 35 -15.26 -15.56 -12.95
N GLY A 36 -14.41 -15.06 -12.06
CA GLY A 36 -13.77 -15.86 -11.01
C GLY A 36 -12.31 -15.48 -10.82
N ALA A 37 -11.50 -16.39 -10.27
CA ALA A 37 -10.05 -16.21 -10.30
C ALA A 37 -9.54 -16.21 -11.75
N ILE A 38 -8.62 -15.30 -12.06
CA ILE A 38 -8.13 -15.12 -13.42
C ILE A 38 -7.15 -16.23 -13.76
N LYS A 39 -7.48 -17.05 -14.76
CA LYS A 39 -6.57 -18.05 -15.33
C LYS A 39 -5.74 -17.44 -16.45
N VAL A 40 -4.42 -17.56 -16.33
CA VAL A 40 -3.50 -17.15 -17.39
C VAL A 40 -3.47 -18.25 -18.46
N PRO A 41 -3.79 -17.93 -19.71
CA PRO A 41 -3.66 -18.90 -20.79
C PRO A 41 -2.19 -19.20 -21.07
N THR A 42 -1.90 -20.46 -21.41
CA THR A 42 -0.56 -20.98 -21.68
C THR A 42 0.06 -20.44 -22.98
N GLU A 43 -0.74 -19.81 -23.83
CA GLU A 43 -0.30 -19.16 -25.07
C GLU A 43 0.11 -17.70 -24.85
N LYS A 44 0.58 -17.04 -25.91
CA LYS A 44 0.90 -15.61 -25.85
C LYS A 44 -0.39 -14.80 -25.59
N TRP A 45 -0.45 -14.18 -24.42
CA TRP A 45 -1.54 -13.31 -24.00
C TRP A 45 -1.10 -11.85 -23.90
N THR A 46 -2.08 -10.95 -23.88
CA THR A 46 -1.88 -9.51 -23.67
C THR A 46 -2.98 -8.97 -22.77
N VAL A 47 -2.71 -7.89 -22.03
CA VAL A 47 -3.76 -7.17 -21.30
C VAL A 47 -3.99 -5.85 -21.98
N SER A 48 -5.23 -5.59 -22.36
CA SER A 48 -5.65 -4.29 -22.87
C SER A 48 -5.62 -3.23 -21.77
N PRO A 49 -5.52 -1.93 -22.12
CA PRO A 49 -5.54 -0.85 -21.14
C PRO A 49 -6.79 -0.81 -20.24
N THR A 50 -7.88 -1.46 -20.67
CA THR A 50 -9.10 -1.63 -19.88
C THR A 50 -9.04 -2.78 -18.86
N GLY A 51 -7.93 -3.52 -18.80
CA GLY A 51 -7.75 -4.70 -17.94
C GLY A 51 -8.28 -6.00 -18.54
N ALA A 52 -8.70 -6.01 -19.80
CA ALA A 52 -9.13 -7.22 -20.50
C ALA A 52 -7.93 -8.09 -20.89
N ILE A 53 -7.97 -9.38 -20.60
CA ILE A 53 -6.94 -10.36 -20.94
C ILE A 53 -7.35 -11.02 -22.26
N ILE A 54 -6.51 -10.87 -23.27
CA ILE A 54 -6.74 -11.41 -24.61
C ILE A 54 -5.72 -12.52 -24.88
N SER A 55 -6.21 -13.67 -25.31
CA SER A 55 -5.40 -14.81 -25.76
C SER A 55 -5.89 -15.29 -27.12
N GLY A 56 -4.97 -15.52 -28.06
CA GLY A 56 -5.33 -16.01 -29.40
C GLY A 56 -6.33 -15.11 -30.16
N GLY A 57 -6.45 -13.83 -29.79
CA GLY A 57 -7.40 -12.89 -30.36
C GLY A 57 -8.80 -12.87 -29.73
N SER A 58 -9.06 -13.67 -28.69
CA SER A 58 -10.32 -13.65 -27.92
C SER A 58 -10.11 -13.16 -26.48
N GLU A 59 -11.07 -12.42 -25.94
CA GLU A 59 -11.09 -12.02 -24.54
C GLU A 59 -11.39 -13.24 -23.67
N VAL A 60 -10.50 -13.53 -22.73
CA VAL A 60 -10.59 -14.68 -21.82
C VAL A 60 -11.19 -14.27 -20.48
N ASP A 61 -10.77 -13.13 -19.93
CA ASP A 61 -11.32 -12.55 -18.70
C ASP A 61 -10.95 -11.07 -18.61
N GLN A 62 -11.47 -10.37 -17.60
CA GLN A 62 -11.13 -8.98 -17.30
C GLN A 62 -10.85 -8.80 -15.81
N ILE A 63 -9.76 -8.11 -15.51
CA ILE A 63 -9.36 -7.77 -14.13
C ILE A 63 -10.44 -6.91 -13.47
N ALA A 64 -10.85 -7.27 -12.26
CA ALA A 64 -11.81 -6.48 -11.48
C ALA A 64 -11.11 -5.27 -10.84
N ILE A 65 -11.11 -4.14 -11.55
CA ILE A 65 -10.55 -2.87 -11.06
C ILE A 65 -11.66 -2.10 -10.35
N ASN A 66 -11.63 -2.07 -9.02
CA ASN A 66 -12.57 -1.30 -8.20
C ASN A 66 -11.98 0.07 -7.86
N GLY A 67 -12.79 1.13 -8.01
CA GLY A 67 -12.37 2.51 -7.68
C GLY A 67 -11.55 3.21 -8.77
N ALA A 68 -11.41 2.62 -9.95
CA ALA A 68 -10.89 3.25 -11.14
C ALA A 68 -11.92 4.23 -11.75
N SER A 69 -11.46 5.40 -12.17
CA SER A 69 -12.28 6.31 -12.99
C SER A 69 -12.53 5.64 -14.36
N PRO A 70 -13.67 5.86 -15.04
CA PRO A 70 -13.93 5.25 -16.36
C PRO A 70 -12.89 5.60 -17.44
N SER A 71 -12.03 6.60 -17.20
CA SER A 71 -10.93 7.01 -18.07
C SER A 71 -9.54 6.51 -17.62
N SER A 72 -9.44 5.69 -16.56
CA SER A 72 -8.15 5.14 -16.14
C SER A 72 -7.76 3.96 -17.01
N GLU A 73 -6.55 4.00 -17.53
CA GLU A 73 -5.98 2.96 -18.37
C GLU A 73 -4.82 2.28 -17.66
N ILE A 74 -4.78 0.95 -17.72
CA ILE A 74 -3.64 0.14 -17.28
C ILE A 74 -2.54 0.28 -18.32
N ILE A 75 -1.40 0.83 -17.89
CA ILE A 75 -0.19 0.90 -18.72
C ILE A 75 0.78 -0.18 -18.24
N GLN A 76 0.84 -1.29 -18.98
CA GLN A 76 1.77 -2.37 -18.68
C GLN A 76 3.22 -1.95 -18.90
N GLY A 77 4.14 -2.54 -18.14
CA GLY A 77 5.59 -2.24 -18.24
C GLY A 77 6.01 -0.92 -17.61
N SER A 78 5.07 -0.18 -17.01
CA SER A 78 5.36 1.01 -16.21
C SER A 78 5.40 0.64 -14.72
N LEU A 79 6.34 1.22 -13.98
CA LEU A 79 6.32 1.22 -12.52
C LEU A 79 5.64 2.51 -12.08
N GLU A 80 4.46 2.40 -11.43
CA GLU A 80 3.82 3.57 -10.83
C GLU A 80 4.78 4.22 -9.82
N SER A 81 5.13 5.49 -10.07
CA SER A 81 5.96 6.24 -9.14
C SER A 81 5.18 6.51 -7.86
N SER A 82 5.86 6.39 -6.73
CA SER A 82 5.27 6.72 -5.44
C SER A 82 4.85 8.19 -5.41
N ASN A 83 3.62 8.47 -4.99
CA ASN A 83 3.12 9.83 -4.83
C ASN A 83 3.73 10.55 -3.60
N VAL A 84 4.66 9.94 -2.88
CA VAL A 84 5.33 10.54 -1.73
C VAL A 84 6.63 11.22 -2.16
N SER A 85 6.80 12.48 -1.76
CA SER A 85 8.00 13.27 -2.02
C SER A 85 8.94 13.15 -0.82
N VAL A 86 10.07 12.45 -1.00
CA VAL A 86 11.03 12.16 0.08
C VAL A 86 11.53 13.44 0.78
N ILE A 87 11.71 14.54 0.03
CA ILE A 87 12.19 15.81 0.58
C ILE A 87 11.16 16.43 1.54
N ARG A 88 9.87 16.43 1.17
CA ARG A 88 8.81 16.96 2.04
C ARG A 88 8.68 16.11 3.29
N GLU A 89 8.70 14.78 3.12
CA GLU A 89 8.59 13.84 4.23
C GLU A 89 9.76 13.97 5.22
N MET A 90 10.98 14.19 4.73
CA MET A 90 12.14 14.47 5.59
C MET A 90 11.98 15.78 6.35
N VAL A 91 11.48 16.85 5.71
CA VAL A 91 11.24 18.14 6.40
C VAL A 91 10.18 17.99 7.47
N ASP A 92 9.10 17.26 7.21
CA ASP A 92 8.04 16.99 8.17
C ASP A 92 8.53 16.14 9.34
N MET A 93 9.42 15.17 9.09
CA MET A 93 10.08 14.40 10.14
C MET A 93 11.07 15.25 10.95
N ILE A 94 11.87 16.11 10.32
CA ILE A 94 12.81 17.03 11.01
C ILE A 94 12.04 18.03 11.88
N SER A 95 10.91 18.53 11.39
CA SER A 95 10.02 19.42 12.15
C SER A 95 9.50 18.71 13.40
N ASN A 96 9.03 17.47 13.26
CA ASN A 96 8.58 16.64 14.38
C ASN A 96 9.69 16.32 15.38
N LEU A 97 10.91 16.02 14.91
CA LEU A 97 12.06 15.76 15.79
C LEU A 97 12.44 17.00 16.60
N ARG A 98 12.51 18.18 15.99
CA ARG A 98 12.79 19.43 16.71
C ARG A 98 11.70 19.77 17.73
N ALA A 99 10.44 19.54 17.38
CA ALA A 99 9.32 19.69 18.32
C ALA A 99 9.44 18.70 19.50
N TYR A 100 9.82 17.45 19.23
CA TYR A 100 10.03 16.43 20.26
C TYR A 100 11.21 16.77 21.18
N GLU A 101 12.36 17.19 20.63
CA GLU A 101 13.53 17.62 21.41
C GLU A 101 13.22 18.85 22.28
N ALA A 102 12.48 19.81 21.75
CA ALA A 102 12.02 20.97 22.52
C ALA A 102 11.12 20.54 23.68
N ASN A 103 10.17 19.63 23.43
CA ASN A 103 9.28 19.08 24.46
C ASN A 103 10.07 18.30 25.53
N GLN A 104 11.04 17.47 25.14
CA GLN A 104 11.90 16.76 26.08
C GLN A 104 12.73 17.71 26.94
N LYS A 105 13.23 18.81 26.37
CA LYS A 105 13.97 19.82 27.11
C LYS A 105 13.10 20.56 28.13
N VAL A 106 11.83 20.79 27.79
CA VAL A 106 10.84 21.34 28.73
C VAL A 106 10.59 20.36 29.88
N VAL A 107 10.40 19.07 29.60
CA VAL A 107 10.22 18.03 30.64
C VAL A 107 11.43 17.97 31.56
N ALA A 108 12.64 17.90 31.00
CA ALA A 108 13.88 17.88 31.80
C ALA A 108 14.06 19.16 32.63
N SER A 109 13.59 20.31 32.14
CA SER A 109 13.60 21.56 32.91
C SER A 109 12.58 21.54 34.04
N VAL A 110 11.42 20.92 33.86
CA VAL A 110 10.41 20.74 34.91
C VAL A 110 10.91 19.78 35.98
N ASP A 111 11.51 18.66 35.59
CA ASP A 111 12.11 17.71 36.53
C ASP A 111 13.25 18.36 37.32
N GLY A 112 14.09 19.15 36.65
CA GLY A 112 15.18 19.88 37.31
C GLY A 112 14.71 20.97 38.29
N THR A 113 13.55 21.59 38.07
CA THR A 113 12.96 22.51 39.06
C THR A 113 12.29 21.74 40.20
N LEU A 114 11.64 20.62 39.90
CA LEU A 114 11.03 19.73 40.90
C LEU A 114 12.09 19.22 41.88
N ASP A 115 13.22 18.74 41.39
CA ASP A 115 14.33 18.25 42.21
C ASP A 115 14.90 19.33 43.14
N LYS A 116 15.05 20.56 42.64
CA LYS A 116 15.51 21.68 43.47
C LYS A 116 14.50 22.04 44.55
N LEU A 117 13.21 22.11 44.21
CA LEU A 117 12.14 22.41 45.17
C LEU A 117 12.06 21.33 46.25
N ILE A 118 12.15 20.05 45.89
CA ILE A 118 12.11 18.94 46.84
C ILE A 118 13.32 18.99 47.79
N ASN A 119 14.53 19.20 47.26
CA ASN A 119 15.75 19.19 48.06
C ASN A 119 15.92 20.43 48.95
N GLU A 120 15.41 21.59 48.54
CA GLU A 120 15.48 22.81 49.36
C GLU A 120 14.35 22.95 50.38
N VAL A 121 13.14 22.44 50.09
CA VAL A 121 12.01 22.45 51.04
C VAL A 121 12.07 21.29 52.04
N GLY A 122 12.65 20.14 51.66
CA GLY A 122 12.80 18.99 52.54
C GLY A 122 13.91 19.11 53.61
N LYS A 123 14.70 20.19 53.60
CA LYS A 123 15.85 20.38 54.50
C LYS A 123 15.56 21.28 55.72
N VAL A 124 14.29 21.55 56.02
CA VAL A 124 13.84 22.22 57.26
C VAL A 124 13.12 21.26 58.19
#